data_AF-A0A1M6QN73-F1
#
_entry.id   AF-A0A1M6QN73-F1
#
_cell.length_a   1.000
_cell.length_b   1.000
_cell.length_c   1.000
_cell.angle_alpha   90.00
_cell.angle_beta   90.00
_cell.angle_gamma   90.00
#
_symmetry.space_group_name_H-M   'P 1'
#
loop_
_entity.id
_entity.type
_entity.pdbx_description
1 polymer ?
#
loop_
_entity_poly.entity_id
_entity_poly.type
_entity_poly.pdbx_seq_one_letter_code
_entity_poly.pdbx_strand_id
1 'polypeptide(L)'
;MLLLPMALRAEEKVVPGDWDLSVYVDTNRRYQVEREFRLQVMVYGKREGGVVESSVEVRCDEFEPGFRIMPEEDWKMFIKAAQLAVKKESFLGSVRSQADAGEMTTIYESMVLDGEWKLRVSRGGTALVFMPGQGKKVAEAIREAKAAEQWYIALLGGGKLPQESEVMRRPLSKWVHVGFTSEALKSGDLSLSFSVRGEVSQAYCDCNLHYAEFGMKRVISGGEVQGLLRRMRLVESRLREGQAFEVSSQEHDVMKYRVDANLKEQCVNVVLLPEEEKPQVGRFTLKQMEALKSLEDDTQNKAKWLRQNAGLFFRHK
;
A
#
# COMPACT_ATOMS: atom_id res chain seq x y z
N MET A 1 -26.16 5.35 -11.57
CA MET A 1 -25.57 6.29 -12.54
C MET A 1 -25.00 7.47 -11.76
N LEU A 2 -23.76 7.35 -11.28
CA LEU A 2 -23.06 8.48 -10.65
C LEU A 2 -22.59 9.40 -11.76
N LEU A 3 -23.02 10.66 -11.71
CA LEU A 3 -22.56 11.72 -12.59
C LEU A 3 -21.03 11.74 -12.56
N LEU A 4 -20.39 11.70 -13.73
CA LEU A 4 -18.98 12.08 -13.88
C LEU A 4 -18.76 13.41 -13.14
N PRO A 5 -17.61 13.61 -12.48
CA PRO A 5 -17.32 14.88 -11.81
C PRO A 5 -17.56 16.02 -12.79
N MET A 6 -18.17 17.10 -12.30
CA MET A 6 -18.39 18.35 -13.02
C MET A 6 -17.24 18.62 -13.99
N ALA A 7 -17.60 18.85 -15.26
CA ALA A 7 -16.71 19.06 -16.39
C ALA A 7 -15.36 19.68 -15.99
N LEU A 8 -14.34 18.82 -15.85
CA LEU A 8 -12.94 19.25 -15.77
C LEU A 8 -12.68 20.15 -16.97
N ARG A 9 -12.19 21.37 -16.71
CA ARG A 9 -11.71 22.23 -17.80
C ARG A 9 -10.56 21.52 -18.49
N ALA A 10 -10.41 21.69 -19.80
CA ALA A 10 -9.44 20.95 -20.63
C ALA A 10 -7.96 21.08 -20.21
N GLU A 11 -7.66 21.97 -19.26
CA GLU A 11 -6.34 22.31 -18.73
C GLU A 11 -6.14 21.87 -17.26
N GLU A 12 -7.18 21.42 -16.55
CA GLU A 12 -7.04 20.93 -15.19
C GLU A 12 -6.56 19.49 -15.20
N LYS A 13 -5.39 19.24 -14.59
CA LYS A 13 -4.92 17.87 -14.36
C LYS A 13 -5.96 17.12 -13.55
N VAL A 14 -6.24 15.89 -13.96
CA VAL A 14 -7.23 15.04 -13.29
C VAL A 14 -6.80 14.71 -11.86
N VAL A 15 -5.51 14.47 -11.64
CA VAL A 15 -4.89 14.36 -10.31
C VAL A 15 -4.04 15.60 -10.08
N PRO A 16 -4.15 16.29 -8.93
CA PRO A 16 -3.29 17.43 -8.61
C PRO A 16 -1.81 17.05 -8.73
N GLY A 17 -1.06 17.83 -9.52
CA GLY A 17 0.30 17.46 -9.93
C GLY A 17 1.35 17.57 -8.84
N ASP A 18 1.00 18.14 -7.69
CA ASP A 18 1.85 18.32 -6.51
C ASP A 18 1.68 17.19 -5.48
N TRP A 19 0.94 16.13 -5.80
CA TRP A 19 0.64 15.03 -4.87
C TRP A 19 1.40 13.75 -5.21
N ASP A 20 2.10 13.18 -4.23
CA ASP A 20 2.64 11.82 -4.30
C ASP A 20 1.52 10.82 -4.08
N LEU A 21 1.11 10.15 -5.16
CA LEU A 21 0.04 9.16 -5.16
C LEU A 21 0.58 7.75 -5.37
N SER A 22 0.16 6.84 -4.52
CA SER A 22 0.30 5.40 -4.70
C SER A 22 -1.06 4.77 -4.93
N VAL A 23 -1.14 3.83 -5.86
CA VAL A 23 -2.32 3.02 -6.11
C VAL A 23 -1.92 1.56 -6.07
N TYR A 24 -2.59 0.80 -5.21
CA TYR A 24 -2.43 -0.63 -5.08
C TYR A 24 -3.76 -1.30 -5.47
N VAL A 25 -3.69 -2.37 -6.27
CA VAL A 25 -4.86 -3.16 -6.66
C VAL A 25 -4.65 -4.63 -6.30
N ASP A 26 -5.57 -5.19 -5.52
CA ASP A 26 -5.69 -6.63 -5.33
C ASP A 26 -6.74 -7.17 -6.30
N THR A 27 -6.32 -8.00 -7.27
CA THR A 27 -7.23 -8.59 -8.27
C THR A 27 -7.75 -9.98 -7.88
N ASN A 28 -7.20 -10.61 -6.83
CA ASN A 28 -7.48 -12.01 -6.48
C ASN A 28 -8.92 -12.27 -6.10
N ARG A 29 -9.48 -11.45 -5.21
CA ARG A 29 -10.81 -11.67 -4.62
C ARG A 29 -11.89 -11.73 -5.69
N ARG A 30 -11.70 -11.07 -6.84
CA ARG A 30 -12.65 -11.10 -7.95
C ARG A 30 -12.63 -12.42 -8.70
N TYR A 31 -11.43 -12.95 -8.96
CA TYR A 31 -11.21 -14.13 -9.80
C TYR A 31 -11.16 -15.43 -8.98
N GLN A 32 -11.33 -15.34 -7.65
CA GLN A 32 -11.25 -16.49 -6.74
C GLN A 32 -9.98 -17.30 -6.98
N VAL A 33 -8.89 -16.59 -7.25
CA VAL A 33 -7.56 -17.19 -7.13
C VAL A 33 -7.48 -17.59 -5.65
N GLU A 34 -7.27 -18.87 -5.38
CA GLU A 34 -7.37 -19.45 -4.03
C GLU A 34 -6.37 -18.80 -3.06
N ARG A 35 -6.44 -19.15 -1.78
CA ARG A 35 -5.66 -18.51 -0.71
C ARG A 35 -4.15 -18.53 -0.97
N GLU A 36 -3.65 -19.43 -1.84
CA GLU A 36 -2.23 -19.62 -2.06
C GLU A 36 -1.57 -18.53 -2.92
N PHE A 37 -2.31 -17.86 -3.80
CA PHE A 37 -1.73 -16.81 -4.66
C PHE A 37 -2.15 -15.39 -4.25
N ARG A 38 -1.18 -14.49 -4.20
CA ARG A 38 -1.34 -13.03 -4.15
C ARG A 38 -0.96 -12.36 -5.47
N LEU A 39 -1.93 -11.92 -6.26
CA LEU A 39 -1.67 -11.03 -7.40
C LEU A 39 -1.92 -9.59 -6.97
N GLN A 40 -0.86 -8.79 -7.07
CA GLN A 40 -0.84 -7.40 -6.62
C GLN A 40 -0.37 -6.52 -7.77
N VAL A 41 -1.08 -5.42 -8.00
CA VAL A 41 -0.57 -4.33 -8.84
C VAL A 41 -0.16 -3.21 -7.91
N MET A 42 1.05 -2.70 -8.11
CA MET A 42 1.53 -1.52 -7.41
C MET A 42 1.90 -0.47 -8.45
N VAL A 43 1.23 0.67 -8.42
CA VAL A 43 1.57 1.84 -9.25
C VAL A 43 1.91 3.00 -8.31
N TYR A 44 3.10 3.56 -8.49
CA TYR A 44 3.63 4.68 -7.72
C TYR A 44 3.89 5.86 -8.66
N GLY A 45 3.21 6.99 -8.46
CA GLY A 45 3.57 8.25 -9.11
C GLY A 45 4.38 9.12 -8.15
N LYS A 46 5.60 9.52 -8.54
CA LYS A 46 6.45 10.44 -7.75
C LYS A 46 6.42 11.88 -8.27
N ARG A 47 6.48 12.84 -7.33
CA ARG A 47 6.49 14.31 -7.45
C ARG A 47 7.55 14.92 -8.36
N GLU A 48 8.73 14.31 -8.48
CA GLU A 48 9.87 14.95 -9.14
C GLU A 48 10.29 14.20 -10.41
N GLY A 49 10.11 14.85 -11.56
CA GLY A 49 10.57 14.37 -12.86
C GLY A 49 9.48 13.74 -13.75
N GLY A 50 8.23 13.65 -13.28
CA GLY A 50 7.13 13.05 -14.06
C GLY A 50 7.27 11.54 -14.26
N VAL A 51 8.06 10.88 -13.41
CA VAL A 51 8.27 9.43 -13.48
C VAL A 51 7.14 8.73 -12.74
N VAL A 52 6.35 7.98 -13.50
CA VAL A 52 5.43 6.98 -12.95
C VAL A 52 6.16 5.64 -12.93
N GLU A 53 6.36 5.10 -11.74
CA GLU A 53 6.85 3.75 -11.53
C GLU A 53 5.66 2.80 -11.42
N SER A 54 5.74 1.64 -12.05
CA SER A 54 4.70 0.63 -11.93
C SER A 54 5.29 -0.77 -11.90
N SER A 55 4.61 -1.67 -11.21
CA SER A 55 4.89 -3.08 -11.25
C SER A 55 3.61 -3.91 -11.09
N VAL A 56 3.58 -5.03 -11.80
CA VAL A 56 2.62 -6.10 -11.57
C VAL A 56 3.38 -7.25 -10.92
N GLU A 57 3.08 -7.51 -9.65
CA GLU A 57 3.69 -8.59 -8.88
C GLU A 57 2.71 -9.77 -8.79
N VAL A 58 3.18 -10.96 -9.18
CA VAL A 58 2.49 -12.22 -8.93
C VAL A 58 3.25 -12.92 -7.82
N ARG A 59 2.56 -13.26 -6.74
CA ARG A 59 3.15 -13.88 -5.56
C ARG A 59 2.37 -15.15 -5.19
N CYS A 60 3.05 -16.17 -4.68
CA CYS A 60 2.42 -17.32 -4.05
C CYS A 60 2.94 -17.44 -2.61
N ASP A 61 2.04 -17.24 -1.64
CA ASP A 61 2.39 -17.09 -0.23
C ASP A 61 2.76 -18.39 0.47
N GLU A 62 2.29 -19.51 -0.07
CA GLU A 62 2.60 -20.85 0.42
C GLU A 62 4.03 -21.30 0.09
N PHE A 63 4.74 -20.58 -0.79
CA PHE A 63 6.17 -20.76 -0.95
C PHE A 63 6.96 -20.10 0.20
N GLU A 64 8.14 -20.63 0.44
CA GLU A 64 9.09 -20.12 1.43
C GLU A 64 9.39 -18.62 1.22
N PRO A 65 9.58 -17.84 2.31
CA PRO A 65 10.04 -16.45 2.21
C PRO A 65 11.28 -16.32 1.31
N GLY A 66 11.30 -15.31 0.43
CA GLY A 66 12.35 -15.12 -0.58
C GLY A 66 12.10 -15.85 -1.91
N PHE A 67 11.16 -16.81 -1.95
CA PHE A 67 10.76 -17.53 -3.17
C PHE A 67 9.32 -17.24 -3.60
N ARG A 68 8.61 -16.35 -2.91
CA ARG A 68 7.17 -16.11 -3.14
C ARG A 68 6.86 -15.37 -4.43
N ILE A 69 7.73 -14.44 -4.84
CA ILE A 69 7.54 -13.63 -6.05
C ILE A 69 7.74 -14.52 -7.28
N MET A 70 6.79 -14.51 -8.21
CA MET A 70 6.81 -15.23 -9.48
C MET A 70 6.98 -14.26 -10.66
N PRO A 71 8.18 -14.20 -11.27
CA PRO A 71 8.44 -13.41 -12.47
C PRO A 71 7.56 -13.79 -13.68
N GLU A 72 7.62 -12.98 -14.73
CA GLU A 72 6.78 -13.16 -15.92
C GLU A 72 6.89 -14.52 -16.60
N GLU A 73 8.11 -15.04 -16.69
CA GLU A 73 8.35 -16.36 -17.27
C GLU A 73 7.72 -17.48 -16.42
N ASP A 74 7.76 -17.33 -15.10
CA ASP A 74 7.20 -18.29 -14.15
C ASP A 74 5.68 -18.35 -14.27
N TRP A 75 4.97 -17.22 -14.19
CA TRP A 75 3.51 -17.26 -14.28
C TRP A 75 3.02 -17.62 -15.70
N LYS A 76 3.79 -17.36 -16.76
CA LYS A 76 3.49 -17.88 -18.11
C LYS A 76 3.59 -19.39 -18.16
N MET A 77 4.63 -19.97 -17.55
CA MET A 77 4.81 -21.41 -17.46
C MET A 77 3.70 -22.05 -16.63
N PHE A 78 3.32 -21.44 -15.51
CA PHE A 78 2.17 -21.86 -14.70
C PHE A 78 0.88 -21.95 -15.53
N ILE A 79 0.53 -20.89 -16.25
CA ILE A 79 -0.67 -20.85 -17.10
C ILE A 79 -0.61 -21.93 -18.18
N LYS A 80 0.55 -22.10 -18.84
CA LYS A 80 0.75 -23.13 -19.86
C LYS A 80 0.56 -24.54 -19.28
N ALA A 81 1.21 -24.85 -18.17
CA ALA A 81 1.14 -26.16 -17.52
C ALA A 81 -0.29 -26.46 -17.06
N ALA A 82 -1.00 -25.46 -16.52
CA ALA A 82 -2.40 -25.58 -16.13
C ALA A 82 -3.32 -25.85 -17.33
N GLN A 83 -3.08 -25.18 -18.47
CA GLN A 83 -3.83 -25.43 -19.72
C GLN A 83 -3.63 -26.85 -20.25
N LEU A 84 -2.41 -27.40 -20.14
CA LEU A 84 -2.13 -28.78 -20.53
C LEU A 84 -2.81 -29.78 -19.57
N ALA A 85 -2.84 -29.49 -18.27
CA ALA A 85 -3.59 -30.28 -17.31
C ALA A 85 -5.11 -30.28 -17.60
N VAL A 86 -5.69 -29.14 -18.02
CA VAL A 86 -7.10 -29.09 -18.48
C VAL A 86 -7.34 -30.01 -19.67
N LYS A 87 -6.37 -30.08 -20.60
CA LYS A 87 -6.41 -30.96 -21.77
C LYS A 87 -6.10 -32.43 -21.46
N LYS A 88 -5.78 -32.76 -20.20
CA LYS A 88 -5.36 -34.10 -19.77
C LYS A 88 -4.07 -34.55 -20.45
N GLU A 89 -3.14 -33.61 -20.66
CA GLU A 89 -1.84 -33.86 -21.26
C GLU A 89 -0.74 -33.76 -20.18
N SER A 90 0.16 -34.75 -20.18
CA SER A 90 1.36 -34.72 -19.33
C SER A 90 2.28 -33.59 -19.76
N PHE A 91 2.84 -32.88 -18.79
CA PHE A 91 3.77 -31.79 -19.04
C PHE A 91 4.82 -31.77 -17.95
N LEU A 92 6.07 -31.57 -18.33
CA LEU A 92 7.17 -31.26 -17.42
C LEU A 92 7.96 -30.11 -18.02
N GLY A 93 8.02 -28.99 -17.29
CA GLY A 93 8.76 -27.81 -17.69
C GLY A 93 9.45 -27.18 -16.50
N SER A 94 10.45 -26.35 -16.77
CA SER A 94 11.13 -25.59 -15.74
C SER A 94 11.44 -24.17 -16.19
N VAL A 95 11.53 -23.27 -15.22
CA VAL A 95 11.95 -21.87 -15.40
C VAL A 95 13.08 -21.61 -14.42
N ARG A 96 14.16 -20.99 -14.90
CA ARG A 96 15.20 -20.44 -14.03
C ARG A 96 14.95 -18.95 -13.88
N SER A 97 14.84 -18.49 -12.65
CA SER A 97 14.53 -17.10 -12.36
C SER A 97 15.29 -16.61 -11.14
N GLN A 98 15.47 -15.29 -11.06
CA GLN A 98 16.09 -14.65 -9.90
C GLN A 98 15.05 -14.46 -8.80
N ALA A 99 15.33 -14.98 -7.61
CA ALA A 99 14.60 -14.72 -6.37
C ALA A 99 15.37 -13.76 -5.47
N ASP A 100 14.72 -13.25 -4.42
CA ASP A 100 15.40 -12.50 -3.36
C ASP A 100 16.48 -13.36 -2.67
N ALA A 101 16.24 -14.67 -2.57
CA ALA A 101 17.16 -15.66 -2.02
C ALA A 101 18.25 -16.13 -3.00
N GLY A 102 18.30 -15.60 -4.23
CA GLY A 102 19.26 -15.98 -5.28
C GLY A 102 18.60 -16.65 -6.49
N GLU A 103 19.42 -17.21 -7.39
CA GLU A 103 18.92 -17.95 -8.55
C GLU A 103 18.18 -19.21 -8.10
N MET A 104 17.00 -19.47 -8.68
CA MET A 104 16.20 -20.65 -8.40
C MET A 104 15.68 -21.30 -9.67
N THR A 105 15.39 -22.59 -9.58
CA THR A 105 14.65 -23.33 -10.61
C THR A 105 13.26 -23.67 -10.08
N THR A 106 12.24 -23.34 -10.86
CA THR A 106 10.86 -23.76 -10.60
C THR A 106 10.46 -24.84 -11.58
N ILE A 107 9.88 -25.93 -11.08
CA ILE A 107 9.45 -27.06 -11.89
C ILE A 107 7.93 -27.11 -11.92
N TYR A 108 7.37 -27.25 -13.11
CA TYR A 108 5.93 -27.32 -13.37
C TYR A 108 5.61 -28.67 -13.98
N GLU A 109 4.70 -29.41 -13.35
CA GLU A 109 4.33 -30.76 -13.75
C GLU A 109 2.81 -30.91 -13.85
N SER A 110 2.29 -31.24 -15.03
CA SER A 110 0.91 -31.68 -15.21
C SER A 110 0.85 -33.19 -15.02
N MET A 111 0.15 -33.63 -13.98
CA MET A 111 0.14 -35.04 -13.55
C MET A 111 -1.27 -35.49 -13.11
N VAL A 112 -1.49 -36.80 -13.09
CA VAL A 112 -2.67 -37.40 -12.47
C VAL A 112 -2.36 -37.70 -11.00
N LEU A 113 -3.14 -37.14 -10.09
CA LEU A 113 -3.09 -37.40 -8.65
C LEU A 113 -4.50 -37.78 -8.19
N ASP A 114 -4.63 -38.93 -7.51
CA ASP A 114 -5.91 -39.47 -7.04
C ASP A 114 -7.00 -39.57 -8.13
N GLY A 115 -6.58 -39.90 -9.36
CA GLY A 115 -7.48 -40.03 -10.52
C GLY A 115 -7.86 -38.71 -11.18
N GLU A 116 -7.38 -37.56 -10.68
CA GLU A 116 -7.66 -36.24 -11.24
C GLU A 116 -6.40 -35.59 -11.82
N TRP A 117 -6.56 -34.83 -12.91
CA TRP A 117 -5.47 -34.01 -13.44
C TRP A 117 -5.24 -32.79 -12.56
N LYS A 118 -3.98 -32.60 -12.16
CA LYS A 118 -3.51 -31.49 -11.33
C LYS A 118 -2.24 -30.88 -11.91
N LEU A 119 -1.92 -29.69 -11.44
CA LEU A 119 -0.64 -29.03 -11.68
C LEU A 119 0.18 -29.04 -10.40
N ARG A 120 1.32 -29.73 -10.38
CA ARG A 120 2.30 -29.61 -9.31
C ARG A 120 3.33 -28.55 -9.67
N VAL A 121 3.63 -27.66 -8.73
CA VAL A 121 4.69 -26.65 -8.85
C VAL A 121 5.67 -26.82 -7.71
N SER A 122 6.94 -27.05 -8.04
CA SER A 122 8.02 -27.19 -7.07
C SER A 122 8.96 -25.99 -7.15
N ARG A 123 9.14 -25.27 -6.04
CA ARG A 123 9.93 -24.04 -5.93
C ARG A 123 10.52 -23.92 -4.52
N GLY A 124 11.82 -23.63 -4.42
CA GLY A 124 12.48 -23.38 -3.14
C GLY A 124 12.21 -24.47 -2.10
N GLY A 125 12.44 -25.75 -2.43
CA GLY A 125 12.19 -26.89 -1.53
C GLY A 125 10.72 -27.24 -1.29
N THR A 126 9.78 -26.35 -1.62
CA THR A 126 8.34 -26.54 -1.42
C THR A 126 7.68 -27.04 -2.71
N ALA A 127 6.71 -27.95 -2.58
CA ALA A 127 5.90 -28.41 -3.70
C ALA A 127 4.41 -28.22 -3.40
N LEU A 128 3.72 -27.50 -4.27
CA LEU A 128 2.29 -27.20 -4.16
C LEU A 128 1.53 -27.86 -5.31
N VAL A 129 0.28 -28.23 -5.06
CA VAL A 129 -0.61 -28.86 -6.05
C VAL A 129 -1.82 -27.96 -6.28
N PHE A 130 -2.08 -27.65 -7.54
CA PHE A 130 -3.13 -26.74 -7.98
C PHE A 130 -4.13 -27.45 -8.88
N MET A 131 -5.38 -26.98 -8.81
CA MET A 131 -6.41 -27.36 -9.79
C MET A 131 -6.09 -26.77 -11.17
N PRO A 132 -6.31 -27.50 -12.28
CA PRO A 132 -6.05 -26.99 -13.64
C PRO A 132 -6.78 -25.69 -13.95
N GLY A 133 -7.97 -25.49 -13.38
CA GLY A 133 -8.75 -24.25 -13.53
C GLY A 133 -8.07 -22.99 -13.00
N GLN A 134 -7.07 -23.11 -12.13
CA GLN A 134 -6.37 -21.95 -11.57
C GLN A 134 -5.59 -21.16 -12.63
N GLY A 135 -5.06 -21.83 -13.66
CA GLY A 135 -4.35 -21.14 -14.75
C GLY A 135 -5.21 -20.08 -15.44
N LYS A 136 -6.49 -20.38 -15.69
CA LYS A 136 -7.43 -19.42 -16.29
C LYS A 136 -7.68 -18.22 -15.36
N LYS A 137 -7.91 -18.47 -14.07
CA LYS A 137 -8.16 -17.42 -13.07
C LYS A 137 -6.95 -16.48 -12.92
N VAL A 138 -5.74 -17.05 -12.83
CA VAL A 138 -4.48 -16.28 -12.80
C VAL A 138 -4.31 -15.47 -14.09
N ALA A 139 -4.55 -16.05 -15.26
CA ALA A 139 -4.46 -15.34 -16.54
C ALA A 139 -5.44 -14.15 -16.63
N GLU A 140 -6.67 -14.31 -16.13
CA GLU A 140 -7.67 -13.23 -16.08
C GLU A 140 -7.26 -12.13 -15.08
N ALA A 141 -6.76 -12.51 -13.90
CA ALA A 141 -6.28 -11.58 -12.89
C ALA A 141 -5.05 -10.77 -13.37
N ILE A 142 -4.12 -11.39 -14.10
CA ILE A 142 -2.97 -10.69 -14.72
C ILE A 142 -3.43 -9.72 -15.81
N ARG A 143 -4.42 -10.10 -16.63
CA ARG A 143 -4.97 -9.21 -17.67
C ARG A 143 -5.64 -7.99 -17.05
N GLU A 144 -6.41 -8.18 -15.99
CA GLU A 144 -7.01 -7.09 -15.21
C GLU A 144 -5.93 -6.19 -14.61
N ALA A 145 -4.89 -6.79 -14.05
CA ALA A 145 -3.76 -6.10 -13.44
C ALA A 145 -3.02 -5.21 -14.43
N LYS A 146 -2.64 -5.76 -15.59
CA LYS A 146 -1.99 -5.00 -16.67
C LYS A 146 -2.88 -3.86 -17.20
N ALA A 147 -4.18 -4.10 -17.34
CA ALA A 147 -5.11 -3.05 -17.79
C ALA A 147 -5.27 -1.92 -16.76
N ALA A 148 -5.26 -2.25 -15.47
CA ALA A 148 -5.30 -1.29 -14.38
C ALA A 148 -3.98 -0.50 -14.27
N GLU A 149 -2.84 -1.18 -14.42
CA GLU A 149 -1.52 -0.55 -14.49
C GLU A 149 -1.48 0.54 -15.57
N GLN A 150 -1.84 0.19 -16.82
CA GLN A 150 -1.88 1.16 -17.92
C GLN A 150 -2.83 2.33 -17.64
N TRP A 151 -3.98 2.06 -17.02
CA TRP A 151 -4.92 3.10 -16.61
C TRP A 151 -4.29 4.09 -15.64
N TYR A 152 -3.62 3.61 -14.59
CA TYR A 152 -3.02 4.49 -13.60
C TYR A 152 -1.76 5.20 -14.11
N ILE A 153 -0.96 4.56 -14.96
CA ILE A 153 0.14 5.25 -15.67
C ILE A 153 -0.41 6.44 -16.45
N ALA A 154 -1.47 6.22 -17.23
CA ALA A 154 -2.09 7.29 -18.00
C ALA A 154 -2.77 8.34 -17.11
N LEU A 155 -3.43 7.93 -16.02
CA LEU A 155 -4.12 8.84 -15.09
C LEU A 155 -3.14 9.75 -14.34
N LEU A 156 -1.97 9.22 -13.96
CA LEU A 156 -0.97 9.92 -13.16
C LEU A 156 0.05 10.68 -14.01
N GLY A 157 0.40 10.16 -15.19
CA GLY A 157 1.31 10.80 -16.13
C GLY A 157 0.61 11.77 -17.08
N GLY A 158 -0.63 11.50 -17.44
CA GLY A 158 -1.41 12.30 -18.39
C GLY A 158 -2.19 13.41 -17.68
N GLY A 159 -1.95 14.67 -18.04
CA GLY A 159 -2.73 15.81 -17.52
C GLY A 159 -4.21 15.83 -17.95
N LYS A 160 -4.76 14.73 -18.47
CA LYS A 160 -6.13 14.57 -18.97
C LYS A 160 -6.68 13.21 -18.57
N LEU A 161 -8.01 13.10 -18.51
CA LEU A 161 -8.68 11.84 -18.18
C LEU A 161 -8.40 10.80 -19.27
N PRO A 162 -7.84 9.62 -18.94
CA PRO A 162 -7.62 8.58 -19.94
C PRO A 162 -8.95 8.07 -20.52
N GLN A 163 -8.96 7.73 -21.81
CA GLN A 163 -10.09 7.05 -22.43
C GLN A 163 -10.04 5.56 -22.13
N GLU A 164 -11.13 4.99 -21.60
CA GLU A 164 -11.16 3.55 -21.30
C GLU A 164 -11.13 2.70 -22.57
N SER A 165 -10.34 1.63 -22.53
CA SER A 165 -10.26 0.57 -23.53
C SER A 165 -10.11 -0.79 -22.87
N GLU A 166 -10.07 -1.88 -23.65
CA GLU A 166 -9.86 -3.23 -23.11
C GLU A 166 -8.52 -3.38 -22.36
N VAL A 167 -7.48 -2.71 -22.87
CA VAL A 167 -6.09 -2.78 -22.38
C VAL A 167 -5.70 -1.65 -21.42
N MET A 168 -6.58 -0.66 -21.24
CA MET A 168 -6.36 0.49 -20.36
C MET A 168 -7.70 0.88 -19.73
N ARG A 169 -7.97 0.36 -18.55
CA ARG A 169 -9.25 0.60 -17.85
C ARG A 169 -9.09 0.47 -16.35
N ARG A 170 -9.98 1.14 -15.63
CA ARG A 170 -10.12 0.95 -14.19
C ARG A 170 -10.36 -0.53 -13.86
N PRO A 171 -9.80 -1.03 -12.75
CA PRO A 171 -10.06 -2.38 -12.30
C PRO A 171 -11.54 -2.56 -11.92
N LEU A 172 -12.02 -3.78 -12.12
CA LEU A 172 -13.30 -4.30 -11.63
C LEU A 172 -13.21 -4.72 -10.15
N SER A 173 -12.00 -4.84 -9.61
CA SER A 173 -11.81 -5.12 -8.18
C SER A 173 -12.26 -3.94 -7.33
N LYS A 174 -12.93 -4.23 -6.21
CA LYS A 174 -13.28 -3.23 -5.19
C LYS A 174 -12.12 -2.96 -4.22
N TRP A 175 -11.08 -3.80 -4.25
CA TRP A 175 -9.90 -3.72 -3.38
C TRP A 175 -8.81 -2.90 -4.07
N VAL A 176 -9.12 -1.62 -4.26
CA VAL A 176 -8.16 -0.61 -4.70
C VAL A 176 -7.82 0.24 -3.49
N HIS A 177 -6.56 0.21 -3.11
CA HIS A 177 -6.01 1.06 -2.07
C HIS A 177 -5.33 2.25 -2.73
N VAL A 178 -5.83 3.44 -2.42
CA VAL A 178 -5.22 4.69 -2.88
C VAL A 178 -4.58 5.36 -1.68
N GLY A 179 -3.28 5.62 -1.80
CA GLY A 179 -2.44 6.14 -0.74
C GLY A 179 -1.83 7.48 -1.11
N PHE A 180 -1.95 8.45 -0.23
CA PHE A 180 -1.11 9.65 -0.23
C PHE A 180 -0.21 9.55 0.99
N THR A 181 1.08 9.86 0.84
CA THR A 181 1.98 10.01 2.00
C THR A 181 2.48 11.45 2.00
N SER A 182 2.20 12.19 3.07
CA SER A 182 2.82 13.50 3.27
C SER A 182 4.29 13.34 3.61
N GLU A 183 5.07 14.39 3.40
CA GLU A 183 6.39 14.48 4.01
C GLU A 183 6.28 14.27 5.53
N ALA A 184 7.28 13.60 6.08
CA ALA A 184 7.34 13.30 7.50
C ALA A 184 8.10 14.41 8.22
N LEU A 185 7.50 15.00 9.24
CA LEU A 185 8.13 16.02 10.06
C LEU A 185 8.95 15.34 11.17
N LYS A 186 10.27 15.41 11.02
CA LYS A 186 11.23 14.83 11.97
C LYS A 186 11.56 15.78 13.11
N SER A 187 11.61 15.25 14.33
CA SER A 187 12.23 15.89 15.48
C SER A 187 12.86 14.86 16.42
N GLY A 188 14.17 14.96 16.64
CA GLY A 188 14.92 13.98 17.42
C GLY A 188 14.82 12.57 16.81
N ASP A 189 14.42 11.63 17.66
CA ASP A 189 14.25 10.21 17.32
C ASP A 189 12.87 9.91 16.70
N LEU A 190 11.96 10.89 16.72
CA LEU A 190 10.59 10.75 16.26
C LEU A 190 10.39 11.45 14.92
N SER A 191 9.50 10.90 14.12
CA SER A 191 8.99 11.57 12.92
C SER A 191 7.50 11.31 12.78
N LEU A 192 6.73 12.36 12.47
CA LEU A 192 5.28 12.29 12.31
C LEU A 192 4.95 12.55 10.84
N SER A 193 4.14 11.68 10.24
CA SER A 193 3.61 11.88 8.90
C SER A 193 2.12 11.61 8.86
N PHE A 194 1.46 12.12 7.83
CA PHE A 194 0.07 11.84 7.57
C PHE A 194 -0.05 11.05 6.28
N SER A 195 -1.04 10.17 6.23
CA SER A 195 -1.36 9.44 5.02
C SER A 195 -2.86 9.34 4.86
N VAL A 196 -3.32 9.28 3.62
CA VAL A 196 -4.68 8.84 3.34
C VAL A 196 -4.61 7.37 2.99
N ARG A 197 -5.46 6.54 3.61
CA ARG A 197 -5.67 5.15 3.20
C ARG A 197 -7.17 4.94 3.01
N GLY A 198 -7.56 4.18 2.01
CA GLY A 198 -8.97 3.85 1.85
C GLY A 198 -9.21 2.74 0.85
N GLU A 199 -10.24 1.95 1.13
CA GLU A 199 -11.02 1.29 0.10
C GLU A 199 -11.97 2.34 -0.47
N VAL A 200 -12.22 2.35 -1.78
CA VAL A 200 -12.55 3.60 -2.49
C VAL A 200 -13.84 4.34 -2.03
N SER A 201 -14.78 3.67 -1.36
CA SER A 201 -15.95 4.32 -0.73
C SER A 201 -15.70 4.92 0.66
N GLN A 202 -14.52 4.68 1.22
CA GLN A 202 -14.12 5.00 2.58
C GLN A 202 -12.65 5.42 2.58
N ALA A 203 -12.39 6.72 2.36
CA ALA A 203 -11.06 7.29 2.58
C ALA A 203 -10.91 7.72 4.04
N TYR A 204 -9.85 7.23 4.69
CA TYR A 204 -9.45 7.54 6.05
C TYR A 204 -8.14 8.33 6.05
N CYS A 205 -8.02 9.27 6.98
CA CYS A 205 -6.77 9.96 7.25
C CYS A 205 -6.09 9.27 8.44
N ASP A 206 -4.90 8.74 8.20
CA ASP A 206 -4.04 8.17 9.22
C ASP A 206 -2.94 9.16 9.58
N CYS A 207 -2.67 9.27 10.88
CA CYS A 207 -1.43 9.85 11.38
C CYS A 207 -0.49 8.68 11.71
N ASN A 208 0.77 8.82 11.31
CA ASN A 208 1.81 7.81 11.48
C ASN A 208 2.94 8.38 12.32
N LEU A 209 3.33 7.65 13.36
CA LEU A 209 4.53 7.90 14.15
C LEU A 209 5.62 6.93 13.72
N HIS A 210 6.76 7.46 13.31
CA HIS A 210 7.95 6.71 12.91
C HIS A 210 9.04 6.91 13.96
N TYR A 211 9.71 5.83 14.33
CA TYR A 211 10.88 5.83 15.21
C TYR A 211 11.78 4.64 14.88
N ALA A 212 12.98 4.59 15.47
CA ALA A 212 13.87 3.45 15.32
C ALA A 212 13.85 2.59 16.60
N GLU A 213 13.80 1.27 16.43
CA GLU A 213 13.86 0.27 17.50
C GLU A 213 14.76 -0.86 17.04
N PHE A 214 15.78 -1.23 17.82
CA PHE A 214 16.86 -2.15 17.40
C PHE A 214 17.48 -1.86 16.01
N GLY A 215 17.60 -0.58 15.64
CA GLY A 215 18.09 -0.17 14.31
C GLY A 215 17.11 -0.42 13.15
N MET A 216 15.91 -0.92 13.44
CA MET A 216 14.83 -1.10 12.48
C MET A 216 13.83 0.06 12.58
N LYS A 217 13.33 0.52 11.43
CA LYS A 217 12.27 1.53 11.39
C LYS A 217 10.95 0.91 11.85
N ARG A 218 10.34 1.47 12.88
CA ARG A 218 8.98 1.16 13.35
C ARG A 218 8.01 2.23 12.90
N VAL A 219 6.75 1.81 12.69
CA VAL A 219 5.64 2.69 12.34
C VAL A 219 4.42 2.30 13.16
N ILE A 220 3.93 3.23 13.98
CA ILE A 220 2.62 3.14 14.63
C ILE A 220 1.67 4.02 13.83
N SER A 221 0.44 3.56 13.63
CA SER A 221 -0.56 4.30 12.84
C SER A 221 -1.95 4.20 13.47
N GLY A 222 -2.82 5.17 13.16
CA GLY A 222 -4.23 5.12 13.53
C GLY A 222 -4.57 5.84 14.83
N GLY A 223 -5.55 5.31 15.57
CA GLY A 223 -6.19 5.99 16.70
C GLY A 223 -5.26 6.37 17.85
N GLU A 224 -4.23 5.56 18.12
CA GLU A 224 -3.24 5.81 19.16
C GLU A 224 -2.40 7.07 18.87
N VAL A 225 -1.93 7.19 17.63
CA VAL A 225 -1.16 8.36 17.17
C VAL A 225 -2.04 9.61 17.15
N GLN A 226 -3.32 9.48 16.77
CA GLN A 226 -4.29 10.57 16.88
C GLN A 226 -4.50 11.01 18.34
N GLY A 227 -4.51 10.05 19.29
CA GLY A 227 -4.53 10.32 20.72
C GLY A 227 -3.33 11.16 21.16
N LEU A 228 -2.12 10.74 20.78
CA LEU A 228 -0.88 11.49 21.04
C LEU A 228 -0.93 12.89 20.44
N LEU A 229 -1.33 13.05 19.18
CA LEU A 229 -1.39 14.37 18.51
C LEU A 229 -2.35 15.33 19.23
N ARG A 230 -3.50 14.84 19.71
CA ARG A 230 -4.43 15.64 20.54
C ARG A 230 -3.78 16.10 21.85
N ARG A 231 -3.00 15.24 22.50
CA ARG A 231 -2.24 15.61 23.72
C ARG A 231 -1.14 16.61 23.43
N MET A 232 -0.40 16.45 22.32
CA MET A 232 0.60 17.42 21.87
C MET A 232 -0.01 18.82 21.65
N ARG A 233 -1.19 18.90 21.03
CA ARG A 233 -1.92 20.18 20.84
C ARG A 233 -2.36 20.81 22.15
N LEU A 234 -2.82 20.00 23.11
CA LEU A 234 -3.17 20.49 24.43
C LEU A 234 -1.94 21.12 25.12
N VAL A 235 -0.81 20.43 25.08
CA VAL A 235 0.47 20.90 25.64
C VAL A 235 0.96 22.15 24.90
N GLU A 236 0.84 22.20 23.56
CA GLU A 236 1.16 23.38 22.76
C GLU A 236 0.34 24.61 23.19
N SER A 237 -0.96 24.46 23.43
CA SER A 237 -1.82 25.55 23.90
C SER A 237 -1.33 26.10 25.24
N ARG A 238 -0.96 25.21 26.18
CA ARG A 238 -0.43 25.60 27.50
C ARG A 238 0.94 26.26 27.42
N LEU A 239 1.80 25.76 26.53
CA LEU A 239 3.08 26.38 26.23
C LEU A 239 2.91 27.82 25.71
N ARG A 240 1.96 28.07 24.81
CA ARG A 240 1.65 29.43 24.31
C ARG A 240 1.11 30.35 25.40
N GLU A 241 0.42 29.81 26.40
CA GLU A 241 -0.04 30.52 27.60
C GLU A 241 1.10 30.75 28.63
N GLY A 242 2.31 30.25 28.38
CA GLY A 242 3.44 30.34 29.32
C GLY A 242 3.30 29.42 30.53
N GLN A 243 2.48 28.37 30.44
CA GLN A 243 2.20 27.46 31.55
C GLN A 243 2.99 26.16 31.42
N ALA A 244 3.61 25.72 32.52
CA ALA A 244 4.15 24.38 32.62
C ALA A 244 2.98 23.37 32.62
N PHE A 245 3.08 22.35 31.78
CA PHE A 245 2.03 21.35 31.64
C PHE A 245 2.62 20.03 31.18
N GLU A 246 2.12 18.93 31.72
CA GLU A 246 2.55 17.57 31.39
C GLU A 246 1.32 16.66 31.30
N VAL A 247 1.35 15.73 30.35
CA VAL A 247 0.34 14.67 30.23
C VAL A 247 0.99 13.37 29.78
N SER A 248 0.54 12.27 30.35
CA SER A 248 1.01 10.92 30.01
C SER A 248 -0.13 10.06 29.44
N SER A 249 0.23 9.02 28.71
CA SER A 249 -0.68 7.95 28.29
C SER A 249 -1.34 7.28 29.51
N GLN A 250 -2.55 6.76 29.35
CA GLN A 250 -3.26 6.03 30.40
C GLN A 250 -2.70 4.61 30.59
N GLU A 251 -3.03 3.99 31.73
CA GLU A 251 -2.54 2.66 32.10
C GLU A 251 -2.97 1.56 31.10
N HIS A 252 -4.11 1.73 30.44
CA HIS A 252 -4.62 0.78 29.44
C HIS A 252 -4.26 1.13 27.98
N ASP A 253 -3.55 2.24 27.74
CA ASP A 253 -3.11 2.58 26.38
C ASP A 253 -2.01 1.63 25.92
N VAL A 254 -2.11 1.11 24.70
CA VAL A 254 -1.09 0.23 24.09
C VAL A 254 0.23 0.99 23.90
N MET A 255 0.17 2.24 23.47
CA MET A 255 1.33 3.11 23.30
C MET A 255 1.58 3.93 24.57
N LYS A 256 2.72 3.69 25.23
CA LYS A 256 3.12 4.48 26.41
C LYS A 256 3.93 5.71 26.02
N TYR A 257 3.52 6.87 26.52
CA TYR A 257 4.21 8.13 26.24
C TYR A 257 4.01 9.18 27.34
N ARG A 258 4.87 10.20 27.32
CA ARG A 258 4.75 11.44 28.07
C ARG A 258 4.94 12.64 27.14
N VAL A 259 4.14 13.68 27.34
CA VAL A 259 4.23 14.95 26.60
C VAL A 259 4.28 16.11 27.59
N ASP A 260 5.28 16.98 27.48
CA ASP A 260 5.48 18.12 28.37
C ASP A 260 5.82 19.42 27.63
N ALA A 261 5.43 20.55 28.24
CA ALA A 261 5.72 21.89 27.75
C ALA A 261 7.10 22.35 28.23
N ASN A 262 8.06 22.50 27.31
CA ASN A 262 9.36 23.08 27.62
C ASN A 262 9.32 24.60 27.42
N LEU A 263 9.02 25.33 28.49
CA LEU A 263 8.96 26.80 28.47
C LEU A 263 10.29 27.44 28.08
N LYS A 264 11.43 26.81 28.42
CA LYS A 264 12.76 27.36 28.12
C LYS A 264 13.11 27.23 26.64
N GLU A 265 12.87 26.07 26.06
CA GLU A 265 13.18 25.78 24.64
C GLU A 265 12.02 26.13 23.69
N GLN A 266 10.87 26.55 24.23
CA GLN A 266 9.66 26.88 23.46
C GLN A 266 9.22 25.73 22.54
N CYS A 267 9.19 24.52 23.10
CA CYS A 267 8.83 23.31 22.37
C CYS A 267 7.97 22.34 23.19
N VAL A 268 7.27 21.46 22.49
CA VAL A 268 6.55 20.31 23.04
C VAL A 268 7.50 19.12 23.02
N ASN A 269 7.89 18.65 24.20
CA ASN A 269 8.67 17.42 24.33
C ASN A 269 7.73 16.22 24.27
N VAL A 270 8.12 15.19 23.52
CA VAL A 270 7.44 13.91 23.46
C VAL A 270 8.46 12.83 23.80
N VAL A 271 8.16 12.02 24.80
CA VAL A 271 8.95 10.85 25.19
C VAL A 271 8.08 9.62 24.99
N LEU A 272 8.45 8.79 24.02
CA LEU A 272 7.86 7.47 23.81
C LEU A 272 8.58 6.46 24.72
N LEU A 273 7.82 5.64 25.43
CA LEU A 273 8.32 4.67 26.41
C LEU A 273 8.03 3.24 25.91
N PRO A 274 8.83 2.69 24.98
CA PRO A 274 8.69 1.28 24.61
C PRO A 274 9.00 0.37 25.81
N GLU A 275 8.26 -0.75 25.95
CA GLU A 275 8.25 -1.58 27.17
C GLU A 275 9.63 -2.14 27.58
N GLU A 276 10.54 -2.36 26.63
CA GLU A 276 11.84 -3.02 26.87
C GLU A 276 13.04 -2.18 26.41
N GLU A 277 12.86 -0.90 26.09
CA GLU A 277 13.80 -0.15 25.25
C GLU A 277 14.08 1.27 25.75
N LYS A 278 15.12 1.89 25.17
CA LYS A 278 15.49 3.27 25.51
C LYS A 278 14.36 4.20 25.08
N PRO A 279 13.97 5.17 25.93
CA PRO A 279 12.98 6.17 25.55
C PRO A 279 13.36 6.91 24.27
N GLN A 280 12.42 7.02 23.34
CA GLN A 280 12.60 7.76 22.09
C GLN A 280 12.09 9.18 22.29
N VAL A 281 12.89 10.18 21.94
CA VAL A 281 12.59 11.58 22.29
C VAL A 281 12.42 12.44 21.05
N GLY A 282 11.31 13.17 20.99
CA GLY A 282 11.08 14.23 20.01
C GLY A 282 10.85 15.58 20.68
N ARG A 283 11.33 16.66 20.05
CA ARG A 283 11.18 18.05 20.55
C ARG A 283 10.55 18.92 19.48
N PHE A 284 9.23 19.04 19.50
CA PHE A 284 8.50 19.73 18.45
C PHE A 284 8.34 21.21 18.80
N THR A 285 9.09 22.08 18.14
CA THR A 285 8.96 23.54 18.28
C THR A 285 7.56 24.01 17.88
N LEU A 286 7.13 25.20 18.33
CA LEU A 286 5.84 25.78 17.91
C LEU A 286 5.70 25.88 16.37
N LYS A 287 6.79 26.21 15.67
CA LYS A 287 6.82 26.21 14.19
C LYS A 287 6.56 24.82 13.61
N GLN A 288 7.14 23.78 14.20
CA GLN A 288 6.89 22.39 13.79
C GLN A 288 5.46 21.96 14.11
N MET A 289 4.88 22.41 15.21
CA MET A 289 3.47 22.16 15.54
C MET A 289 2.51 22.80 14.52
N GLU A 290 2.80 24.02 14.07
CA GLU A 290 2.06 24.69 12.99
C GLU A 290 2.20 23.96 11.65
N ALA A 291 3.40 23.46 11.34
CA ALA A 291 3.64 22.63 10.16
C ALA A 291 2.87 21.31 10.23
N LEU A 292 2.83 20.64 11.39
CA LEU A 292 2.03 19.42 11.60
C LEU A 292 0.53 19.67 11.38
N LYS A 293 0.01 20.81 11.84
CA LYS A 293 -1.38 21.19 11.58
C LYS A 293 -1.64 21.37 10.08
N SER A 294 -0.75 22.07 9.39
CA SER A 294 -0.84 22.28 7.95
C SER A 294 -0.82 20.95 7.17
N LEU A 295 0.01 19.99 7.59
CA LEU A 295 0.07 18.65 7.00
C LEU A 295 -1.22 17.85 7.25
N GLU A 296 -1.82 17.96 8.44
CA GLU A 296 -3.11 17.33 8.72
C GLU A 296 -4.22 17.92 7.83
N ASP A 297 -4.32 19.24 7.75
CA ASP A 297 -5.33 19.94 6.96
C ASP A 297 -5.21 19.58 5.46
N ASP A 298 -3.98 19.57 4.92
CA ASP A 298 -3.70 19.10 3.55
C ASP A 298 -4.12 17.64 3.33
N THR A 299 -3.83 16.75 4.29
CA THR A 299 -4.21 15.34 4.21
C THR A 299 -5.72 15.15 4.25
N GLN A 300 -6.44 15.94 5.06
CA GLN A 300 -7.91 15.93 5.08
C GLN A 300 -8.50 16.41 3.75
N ASN A 301 -7.91 17.43 3.14
CA ASN A 301 -8.30 17.91 1.81
C ASN A 301 -8.09 16.82 0.75
N LYS A 302 -6.94 16.12 0.78
CA LYS A 302 -6.65 14.97 -0.10
C LYS A 302 -7.67 13.84 0.08
N ALA A 303 -8.03 13.50 1.32
CA ALA A 303 -9.05 12.49 1.58
C ALA A 303 -10.44 12.90 1.08
N LYS A 304 -10.83 14.16 1.25
CA LYS A 304 -12.09 14.69 0.70
C LYS A 304 -12.09 14.61 -0.83
N TRP A 305 -11.01 15.03 -1.47
CA TRP A 305 -10.84 14.92 -2.91
C TRP A 305 -10.95 13.46 -3.38
N LEU A 306 -10.29 12.52 -2.69
CA LEU A 306 -10.34 11.10 -3.04
C LEU A 306 -11.76 10.54 -2.99
N ARG A 307 -12.56 10.90 -1.97
CA ARG A 307 -13.97 10.51 -1.87
C ARG A 307 -14.80 11.07 -3.03
N GLN A 308 -14.57 12.32 -3.41
CA GLN A 308 -15.28 12.98 -4.51
C GLN A 308 -14.90 12.39 -5.89
N ASN A 309 -13.67 11.89 -6.01
CA ASN A 309 -13.10 11.37 -7.26
C ASN A 309 -12.93 9.84 -7.24
N ALA A 310 -13.64 9.16 -6.35
CA ALA A 310 -13.62 7.71 -6.19
C ALA A 310 -13.77 6.97 -7.53
N GLY A 311 -14.64 7.47 -8.41
CA GLY A 311 -14.89 6.90 -9.73
C GLY A 311 -13.68 6.86 -10.67
N LEU A 312 -12.58 7.60 -10.39
CA LEU A 312 -11.35 7.51 -11.18
C LEU A 312 -10.59 6.21 -10.96
N PHE A 313 -10.82 5.53 -9.84
CA PHE A 313 -9.97 4.44 -9.38
C PHE A 313 -10.56 3.06 -9.59
N PHE A 314 -11.86 2.91 -9.85
CA PHE A 314 -12.51 1.60 -10.01
C PHE A 314 -13.81 1.72 -10.80
N ARG A 315 -14.30 0.58 -11.30
CA ARG A 315 -15.60 0.49 -11.97
C ARG A 315 -16.69 0.15 -10.95
N HIS A 316 -17.70 1.02 -10.83
CA HIS A 316 -18.96 0.62 -10.21
C HIS A 316 -19.67 -0.37 -11.13
N LYS A 317 -20.06 -1.52 -10.58
CA LYS A 317 -21.01 -2.42 -11.24
C LYS A 317 -22.41 -1.85 -11.16
#